data_AF-A0A536IBR0-F1
#
_entry.id   AF-A0A536IBR0-F1
#
_cell.length_a   1.000
_cell.length_b   1.000
_cell.length_c   1.000
_cell.angle_alpha   90.00
_cell.angle_beta   90.00
_cell.angle_gamma   90.00
#
_symmetry.space_group_name_H-M   'P 1'
#
loop_
_entity.id
_entity.type
_entity.pdbx_description
1 polymer ?
#
loop_
_entity_poly.entity_id
_entity_poly.type
_entity_poly.pdbx_seq_one_letter_code
_entity_poly.pdbx_strand_id
1 'polypeptide(L)'
;MEAFARTGEAIRATSSKLEKTRLLGEYFATLDDETLPLAAVYFTARPFADRDQRKLNLGYAVIRNAVCDLAQVDEDALGESYMRHSDVGDVIEEVLAGHTHPRPTSLRDVHETLVRVYEQRTVKKKTEALRELLDRLTPREAKYIGKILTGDLRIGLRAGLVEEGIAKAFGAPLADVSWAGMLTGDLG
;
A
#
# COMPACT_ATOMS: atom_id res chain seq x y z
N MET A 1 0.41 -10.15 1.88
CA MET A 1 1.07 -8.90 1.49
C MET A 1 2.03 -9.13 0.31
N GLU A 2 2.83 -10.19 0.33
CA GLU A 2 3.77 -10.52 -0.75
C GLU A 2 3.17 -10.51 -2.17
N ALA A 3 2.04 -11.21 -2.37
CA ALA A 3 1.38 -11.26 -3.67
C ALA A 3 0.93 -9.86 -4.15
N PHE A 4 0.42 -9.02 -3.24
CA PHE A 4 0.06 -7.63 -3.52
C PHE A 4 1.28 -6.83 -4.00
N ALA A 5 2.39 -6.89 -3.26
CA ALA A 5 3.62 -6.18 -3.60
C ALA A 5 4.21 -6.66 -4.94
N ARG A 6 4.19 -7.97 -5.20
CA ARG A 6 4.62 -8.56 -6.47
C ARG A 6 3.75 -8.09 -7.64
N THR A 7 2.43 -8.05 -7.48
CA THR A 7 1.50 -7.52 -8.50
C THR A 7 1.78 -6.04 -8.76
N GLY A 8 2.03 -5.24 -7.72
CA GLY A 8 2.43 -3.84 -7.86
C GLY A 8 3.70 -3.67 -8.70
N GLU A 9 4.73 -4.47 -8.45
CA GLU A 9 5.99 -4.41 -9.23
C GLU A 9 5.77 -4.82 -10.69
N ALA A 10 4.95 -5.86 -10.94
CA ALA A 10 4.60 -6.26 -12.30
C ALA A 10 3.84 -5.15 -13.05
N ILE A 11 2.91 -4.47 -12.38
CA ILE A 11 2.19 -3.31 -12.92
C ILE A 11 3.15 -2.15 -13.20
N ARG A 12 4.11 -1.89 -12.31
CA ARG A 12 5.13 -0.84 -12.48
C ARG A 12 6.03 -1.10 -13.69
N ALA A 13 6.36 -2.37 -13.95
CA ALA A 13 7.27 -2.77 -15.01
C ALA A 13 6.70 -2.63 -16.43
N THR A 14 5.41 -2.34 -16.58
CA THR A 14 4.76 -2.19 -17.89
C THR A 14 4.18 -0.79 -18.11
N SER A 15 4.23 -0.30 -19.34
CA SER A 15 3.56 0.93 -19.78
C SER A 15 2.17 0.67 -20.37
N SER A 16 1.83 -0.59 -20.67
CA SER A 16 0.56 -0.95 -21.33
C SER A 16 -0.60 -0.90 -20.35
N LYS A 17 -1.58 -0.02 -20.61
CA LYS A 17 -2.83 0.06 -19.85
C LYS A 17 -3.54 -1.31 -19.78
N LEU A 18 -3.63 -2.00 -20.91
CA LEU A 18 -4.31 -3.30 -21.00
C LEU A 18 -3.62 -4.37 -20.16
N GLU A 19 -2.29 -4.34 -20.11
CA GLU A 19 -1.50 -5.28 -19.31
C GLU A 19 -1.65 -5.02 -17.81
N LYS A 20 -1.66 -3.74 -17.39
CA LYS A 20 -1.90 -3.38 -16.00
C LYS A 20 -3.24 -3.91 -15.49
N THR A 21 -4.30 -3.72 -16.27
CA THR A 21 -5.64 -4.18 -15.88
C THR A 21 -5.79 -5.70 -15.96
N ARG A 22 -5.05 -6.37 -16.85
CA ARG A 22 -4.94 -7.85 -16.87
C ARG A 22 -4.28 -8.37 -15.60
N LEU A 23 -3.09 -7.87 -15.26
CA LEU A 23 -2.34 -8.26 -14.06
C LEU A 23 -3.16 -8.03 -12.78
N LEU A 24 -3.85 -6.89 -12.70
CA LEU A 24 -4.68 -6.56 -11.55
C LEU A 24 -5.91 -7.48 -11.46
N GLY A 25 -6.60 -7.72 -12.58
CA GLY A 25 -7.77 -8.60 -12.61
C GLY A 25 -7.42 -10.05 -12.28
N GLU A 26 -6.30 -10.57 -12.79
CA GLU A 26 -5.79 -11.90 -12.44
C GLU A 26 -5.48 -12.01 -10.95
N TYR A 27 -4.85 -10.98 -10.37
CA TYR A 27 -4.60 -10.95 -8.94
C TYR A 27 -5.91 -10.94 -8.13
N PHE A 28 -6.87 -10.08 -8.47
CA PHE A 28 -8.15 -10.01 -7.76
C PHE A 28 -8.94 -11.32 -7.82
N ALA A 29 -8.92 -12.03 -8.95
CA ALA A 29 -9.58 -13.33 -9.10
C ALA A 29 -9.00 -14.43 -8.19
N THR A 30 -7.83 -14.22 -7.58
CA THR A 30 -7.22 -15.17 -6.62
C THR A 30 -7.58 -14.90 -5.16
N LEU A 31 -8.23 -13.78 -4.85
CA LEU A 31 -8.50 -13.35 -3.49
C LEU A 31 -9.87 -13.83 -3.00
N ASP A 32 -9.96 -14.09 -1.69
CA ASP A 32 -11.23 -14.33 -1.01
C ASP A 32 -12.00 -13.02 -0.76
N ASP A 33 -13.27 -13.16 -0.39
CA ASP A 33 -14.21 -12.06 -0.15
C ASP A 33 -13.77 -11.12 0.98
N GLU A 34 -12.87 -11.56 1.87
CA GLU A 34 -12.39 -10.75 2.99
C GLU A 34 -11.13 -9.95 2.62
N THR A 35 -10.31 -10.47 1.71
CA THR A 35 -9.03 -9.90 1.29
C THR A 35 -9.16 -9.03 0.05
N LEU A 36 -10.08 -9.37 -0.86
CA LEU A 36 -10.36 -8.61 -2.08
C LEU A 36 -10.69 -7.14 -1.80
N PRO A 37 -11.58 -6.79 -0.85
CA PRO A 37 -11.90 -5.40 -0.56
C PRO A 37 -10.68 -4.58 -0.15
N LEU A 38 -9.84 -5.16 0.71
CA LEU A 38 -8.62 -4.53 1.19
C LEU A 38 -7.64 -4.28 0.05
N ALA A 39 -7.45 -5.27 -0.82
CA ALA A 39 -6.59 -5.15 -1.98
C ALA A 39 -7.04 -4.07 -2.96
N ALA A 40 -8.35 -4.01 -3.26
CA ALA A 40 -8.93 -3.00 -4.14
C ALA A 40 -8.66 -1.59 -3.61
N VAL A 41 -8.93 -1.36 -2.32
CA VAL A 41 -8.65 -0.08 -1.63
C VAL A 41 -7.15 0.25 -1.68
N TYR A 42 -6.27 -0.69 -1.34
CA TYR A 42 -4.82 -0.43 -1.30
C TYR A 42 -4.23 -0.10 -2.67
N PHE A 43 -4.76 -0.67 -3.75
CA PHE A 43 -4.34 -0.31 -5.12
C PHE A 43 -4.80 1.10 -5.54
N THR A 44 -5.69 1.75 -4.78
CA THR A 44 -5.98 3.19 -4.94
C THR A 44 -5.01 4.10 -4.19
N ALA A 45 -3.95 3.54 -3.59
CA ALA A 45 -2.98 4.24 -2.75
C ALA A 45 -3.58 4.79 -1.45
N ARG A 46 -4.56 4.10 -0.85
CA ARG A 46 -5.24 4.58 0.37
C ARG A 46 -5.24 3.52 1.47
N PRO A 47 -5.10 3.91 2.75
CA PRO A 47 -5.17 2.97 3.87
C PRO A 47 -6.60 2.52 4.20
N PHE A 48 -7.60 3.33 3.81
CA PHE A 48 -9.03 3.08 4.03
C PHE A 48 -9.83 3.57 2.81
N ALA A 49 -11.03 3.01 2.61
CA ALA A 49 -11.96 3.42 1.56
C ALA A 49 -12.43 4.87 1.72
N ASP A 50 -13.01 5.46 0.68
CA ASP A 50 -13.38 6.89 0.66
C ASP A 50 -14.53 7.21 1.60
N ARG A 51 -15.49 6.28 1.72
CA ARG A 51 -16.57 6.37 2.71
C ARG A 51 -16.06 6.32 4.15
N ASP A 52 -14.88 5.75 4.37
CA ASP A 52 -14.29 5.65 5.69
C ASP A 52 -13.70 7.00 6.13
N GLN A 53 -14.27 7.54 7.20
CA GLN A 53 -13.86 8.83 7.76
C GLN A 53 -12.53 8.75 8.53
N ARG A 54 -11.99 7.55 8.77
CA ARG A 54 -10.70 7.38 9.45
C ARG A 54 -9.57 7.96 8.60
N LYS A 55 -8.84 8.90 9.19
CA LYS A 55 -7.58 9.43 8.64
C LYS A 55 -6.48 9.10 9.64
N LEU A 56 -5.44 8.40 9.19
CA LEU A 56 -4.32 8.03 10.06
C LEU A 56 -3.60 9.25 10.65
N ASN A 57 -3.67 10.39 9.94
CA ASN A 57 -2.98 11.63 10.30
C ASN A 57 -1.50 11.39 10.62
N LEU A 58 -0.86 10.54 9.80
CA LEU A 58 0.57 10.29 9.86
C LEU A 58 1.24 11.33 8.98
N GLY A 59 1.87 12.33 9.61
CA GLY A 59 2.80 13.19 8.90
C GLY A 59 4.02 12.39 8.44
N TYR A 60 4.72 12.90 7.42
CA TYR A 60 5.96 12.30 6.90
C TYR A 60 6.97 11.95 8.01
N ALA A 61 7.08 12.81 9.03
CA ALA A 61 7.95 12.59 10.18
C ALA A 61 7.69 11.27 10.91
N VAL A 62 6.45 10.77 10.96
CA VAL A 62 6.13 9.49 11.63
C VAL A 62 6.68 8.31 10.83
N ILE A 63 6.50 8.35 9.51
CA ILE A 63 7.01 7.32 8.60
C ILE A 63 8.54 7.32 8.63
N ARG A 64 9.15 8.50 8.47
CA ARG A 64 10.60 8.69 8.53
C ARG A 64 11.19 8.14 9.83
N ASN A 65 10.65 8.55 10.98
CA ASN A 65 11.17 8.10 12.27
C ASN A 65 11.03 6.58 12.44
N ALA A 66 9.91 5.98 12.01
CA ALA A 66 9.74 4.52 12.08
C ALA A 66 10.80 3.78 11.24
N VAL A 67 11.17 4.32 10.08
CA VAL A 67 12.19 3.75 9.19
C VAL A 67 13.59 3.95 9.75
N CYS A 68 13.96 5.16 10.19
CA CYS A 68 15.24 5.43 10.84
C CYS A 68 15.45 4.55 12.07
N ASP A 69 14.44 4.48 12.96
CA ASP A 69 14.48 3.68 14.18
C ASP A 69 14.61 2.18 13.87
N LEU A 70 14.09 1.70 12.74
CA LEU A 70 14.20 0.30 12.34
C LEU A 70 15.56 -0.01 11.70
N ALA A 71 16.01 0.83 10.76
CA ALA A 71 17.27 0.66 10.06
C ALA A 71 18.49 1.09 10.89
N GLN A 72 18.29 1.73 12.05
CA GLN A 72 19.37 2.29 12.89
C GLN A 72 20.24 3.29 12.10
N VAL A 73 19.60 4.11 11.27
CA VAL A 73 20.23 5.17 10.47
C VAL A 73 19.71 6.54 10.88
N ASP A 74 20.49 7.58 10.61
CA ASP A 74 20.08 8.96 10.81
C ASP A 74 19.22 9.49 9.64
N GLU A 75 18.74 10.74 9.78
CA GLU A 75 17.93 11.40 8.77
C GLU A 75 18.74 11.76 7.51
N ASP A 76 20.05 11.96 7.64
CA ASP A 76 20.93 12.31 6.52
C ASP A 76 21.04 11.12 5.55
N ALA A 77 21.21 9.90 6.05
CA ALA A 77 21.20 8.68 5.23
C ALA A 77 19.88 8.51 4.47
N LEU A 78 18.75 8.84 5.09
CA LEU A 78 17.44 8.80 4.42
C LEU A 78 17.32 9.89 3.35
N GLY A 79 17.85 11.08 3.61
CA GLY A 79 17.91 12.18 2.66
C GLY A 79 18.73 11.83 1.42
N GLU A 80 19.88 11.18 1.59
CA GLU A 80 20.71 10.71 0.47
C GLU A 80 19.98 9.69 -0.41
N SER A 81 19.29 8.72 0.20
CA SER A 81 18.45 7.76 -0.53
C SER A 81 17.32 8.47 -1.28
N TYR A 82 16.66 9.45 -0.65
CA TYR A 82 15.62 10.23 -1.31
C TYR A 82 16.13 10.99 -2.54
N MET A 83 17.35 11.53 -2.48
CA MET A 83 17.97 12.19 -3.64
C MET A 83 18.24 11.23 -4.80
N ARG A 84 18.50 9.94 -4.53
CA ARG A 84 18.67 8.91 -5.56
C ARG A 84 17.36 8.46 -6.20
N HIS A 85 16.30 8.33 -5.39
CA HIS A 85 15.07 7.67 -5.82
C HIS A 85 13.89 8.61 -6.10
N SER A 86 13.81 9.78 -5.43
CA SER A 86 12.67 10.71 -5.48
C SER A 86 11.30 10.07 -5.20
N ASP A 87 11.29 8.90 -4.55
CA ASP A 87 10.10 8.12 -4.23
C ASP A 87 10.21 7.50 -2.83
N VAL A 88 9.26 7.84 -1.96
CA VAL A 88 9.28 7.39 -0.55
C VAL A 88 9.24 5.87 -0.44
N GLY A 89 8.51 5.19 -1.32
CA GLY A 89 8.48 3.73 -1.33
C GLY A 89 9.83 3.12 -1.67
N ASP A 90 10.45 3.57 -2.75
CA ASP A 90 11.78 3.08 -3.15
C ASP A 90 12.85 3.40 -2.09
N VAL A 91 12.78 4.56 -1.42
CA VAL A 91 13.64 4.90 -0.28
C VAL A 91 13.46 3.92 0.87
N ILE A 92 12.21 3.59 1.22
CA ILE A 92 11.91 2.60 2.28
C ILE A 92 12.47 1.23 1.91
N GLU A 93 12.33 0.79 0.66
CA GLU A 93 12.89 -0.48 0.20
C GLU A 93 14.42 -0.52 0.32
N GLU A 94 15.11 0.54 -0.11
CA GLU A 94 16.57 0.64 -0.03
C GLU A 94 17.05 0.66 1.43
N VAL A 95 16.50 1.55 2.25
CA VAL A 95 16.99 1.77 3.63
C VAL A 95 16.69 0.56 4.52
N LEU A 96 15.54 -0.09 4.35
CA LEU A 96 15.18 -1.28 5.14
C LEU A 96 15.85 -2.57 4.65
N ALA A 97 16.62 -2.54 3.55
CA ALA A 97 17.32 -3.72 3.05
C ALA A 97 18.28 -4.29 4.12
N GLY A 98 18.01 -5.51 4.58
CA GLY A 98 18.80 -6.19 5.61
C GLY A 98 18.46 -5.80 7.05
N HIS A 99 17.47 -4.92 7.27
CA HIS A 99 17.10 -4.39 8.60
C HIS A 99 15.73 -4.87 9.12
N THR A 100 15.01 -5.70 8.36
CA THR A 100 13.72 -6.26 8.76
C THR A 100 13.84 -7.73 9.15
N HIS A 101 12.83 -8.25 9.86
CA HIS A 101 12.66 -9.65 10.22
C HIS A 101 11.36 -10.21 9.62
N PRO A 102 11.34 -10.50 8.30
CA PRO A 102 10.12 -10.83 7.59
C PRO A 102 9.41 -12.05 8.17
N ARG A 103 8.08 -11.94 8.32
CA ARG A 103 7.18 -13.04 8.69
C ARG A 103 5.94 -12.98 7.78
N PRO A 104 5.28 -14.13 7.52
CA PRO A 104 4.03 -14.14 6.78
C PRO A 104 3.06 -13.11 7.34
N THR A 105 2.63 -12.19 6.48
CA THR A 105 1.74 -11.07 6.83
C THR A 105 0.68 -10.93 5.74
N SER A 106 -0.58 -11.12 6.11
CA SER A 106 -1.75 -10.99 5.23
C SER A 106 -2.13 -9.52 5.03
N LEU A 107 -3.02 -9.23 4.08
CA LEU A 107 -3.58 -7.86 3.99
C LEU A 107 -4.47 -7.53 5.18
N ARG A 108 -5.10 -8.54 5.81
CA ARG A 108 -5.85 -8.38 7.05
C ARG A 108 -4.95 -7.94 8.20
N ASP A 109 -3.80 -8.58 8.39
CA ASP A 109 -2.81 -8.19 9.41
C ASP A 109 -2.37 -6.72 9.22
N VAL A 110 -2.16 -6.30 7.96
CA VAL A 110 -1.86 -4.91 7.62
C VAL A 110 -3.03 -4.01 8.01
N HIS A 111 -4.26 -4.35 7.60
CA HIS A 111 -5.45 -3.57 7.93
C HIS A 111 -5.65 -3.39 9.43
N GLU A 112 -5.60 -4.48 10.19
CA GLU A 112 -5.70 -4.48 11.66
C GLU A 112 -4.62 -3.58 12.28
N THR A 113 -3.40 -3.62 11.74
CA THR A 113 -2.32 -2.75 12.21
C THR A 113 -2.58 -1.29 11.88
N LEU A 114 -3.10 -0.97 10.69
CA LEU A 114 -3.48 0.41 10.33
C LEU A 114 -4.61 0.95 11.21
N VAL A 115 -5.60 0.10 11.55
CA VAL A 115 -6.65 0.45 12.53
C VAL A 115 -6.02 0.71 13.90
N ARG A 116 -5.14 -0.17 14.38
CA ARG A 116 -4.41 0.02 15.64
C ARG A 116 -3.61 1.32 15.66
N VAL A 117 -2.98 1.70 14.54
CA VAL A 117 -2.26 2.97 14.37
C VAL A 117 -3.23 4.16 14.45
N TYR A 118 -4.39 4.08 13.78
CA TYR A 118 -5.43 5.11 13.86
C TYR A 118 -5.87 5.36 15.31
N GLU A 119 -6.06 4.30 16.09
CA GLU A 119 -6.53 4.34 17.48
C GLU A 119 -5.49 4.90 18.47
N GLN A 120 -4.20 4.94 18.11
CA GLN A 120 -3.17 5.48 18.99
C GLN A 120 -3.32 7.00 19.17
N ARG A 121 -3.26 7.44 20.43
CA ARG A 121 -3.42 8.85 20.81
C ARG A 121 -2.16 9.70 20.65
N THR A 122 -0.98 9.08 20.59
CA THR A 122 0.29 9.80 20.55
C THR A 122 1.09 9.44 19.31
N VAL A 123 1.85 10.42 18.80
CA VAL A 123 2.76 10.21 17.67
C VAL A 123 3.73 9.06 17.95
N LYS A 124 4.30 9.02 19.16
CA LYS A 124 5.22 7.95 19.57
C LYS A 124 4.62 6.55 19.41
N LYS A 125 3.40 6.33 19.91
CA LYS A 125 2.73 5.02 19.80
C LYS A 125 2.35 4.69 18.35
N LYS A 126 2.02 5.70 17.54
CA LYS A 126 1.81 5.52 16.09
C LYS A 126 3.10 5.07 15.40
N THR A 127 4.23 5.72 15.71
CA THR A 127 5.56 5.36 15.20
C THR A 127 5.92 3.93 15.58
N GLU A 128 5.74 3.55 16.85
CA GLU A 128 6.02 2.20 17.35
C GLU A 128 5.20 1.14 16.62
N ALA A 129 3.88 1.33 16.49
CA ALA A 129 3.01 0.39 15.80
C ALA A 129 3.31 0.28 14.30
N LEU A 130 3.72 1.38 13.65
CA LEU A 130 4.16 1.36 12.26
C LEU A 130 5.51 0.66 12.12
N ARG A 131 6.48 0.93 13.00
CA ARG A 131 7.79 0.26 13.03
C ARG A 131 7.63 -1.25 13.18
N GLU A 132 6.76 -1.70 14.09
CA GLU A 132 6.45 -3.13 14.26
C GLU A 132 5.89 -3.77 12.98
N LEU A 133 5.05 -3.04 12.23
CA LEU A 133 4.55 -3.52 10.94
C LEU A 133 5.70 -3.65 9.94
N LEU A 134 6.50 -2.59 9.77
CA LEU A 134 7.61 -2.57 8.81
C LEU A 134 8.66 -3.64 9.10
N ASP A 135 8.98 -3.90 10.37
CA ASP A 135 9.92 -4.96 10.79
C ASP A 135 9.46 -6.36 10.36
N ARG A 136 8.14 -6.61 10.34
CA ARG A 136 7.57 -7.91 9.93
C ARG A 136 7.51 -8.10 8.42
N LEU A 137 7.75 -7.06 7.64
CA LEU A 137 7.61 -7.08 6.18
C LEU A 137 8.97 -7.25 5.51
N THR A 138 8.96 -7.83 4.31
CA THR A 138 10.10 -7.68 3.40
C THR A 138 10.25 -6.21 3.00
N PRO A 139 11.46 -5.74 2.63
CA PRO A 139 11.65 -4.34 2.20
C PRO A 139 10.72 -3.93 1.05
N ARG A 140 10.46 -4.86 0.11
CA ARG A 140 9.50 -4.64 -0.98
C ARG A 140 8.07 -4.44 -0.49
N GLU A 141 7.61 -5.25 0.47
CA GLU A 141 6.28 -5.08 1.05
C GLU A 141 6.18 -3.76 1.84
N ALA A 142 7.22 -3.43 2.62
CA ALA A 142 7.32 -2.18 3.37
C ALA A 142 7.25 -0.94 2.46
N LYS A 143 7.85 -1.00 1.27
CA LYS A 143 7.70 0.02 0.22
C LYS A 143 6.26 0.29 -0.16
N TYR A 144 5.45 -0.75 -0.35
CA TYR A 144 4.03 -0.58 -0.68
C TYR A 144 3.24 -0.01 0.49
N ILE A 145 3.58 -0.34 1.74
CA ILE A 145 3.01 0.34 2.91
C ILE A 145 3.35 1.83 2.86
N GLY A 146 4.62 2.19 2.65
CA GLY A 146 5.03 3.58 2.50
C GLY A 146 4.21 4.33 1.45
N LYS A 147 4.08 3.74 0.25
CA LYS A 147 3.31 4.30 -0.86
C LYS A 147 1.82 4.49 -0.56
N ILE A 148 1.20 3.53 0.14
CA ILE A 148 -0.20 3.62 0.60
C ILE A 148 -0.35 4.76 1.62
N LEU A 149 0.60 4.88 2.55
CA LEU A 149 0.56 5.91 3.59
C LEU A 149 0.80 7.31 3.03
N THR A 150 1.58 7.45 1.96
CA THR A 150 1.83 8.72 1.29
C THR A 150 0.83 9.07 0.19
N GLY A 151 -0.10 8.17 -0.15
CA GLY A 151 -1.15 8.46 -1.12
C GLY A 151 -0.76 8.33 -2.60
N ASP A 152 0.39 7.73 -2.90
CA ASP A 152 0.88 7.61 -4.28
C ASP A 152 1.71 6.33 -4.48
N LEU A 153 1.20 5.40 -5.30
CA LEU A 153 1.91 4.17 -5.65
C LEU A 153 3.04 4.40 -6.67
N ARG A 154 2.95 5.42 -7.53
CA ARG A 154 3.86 5.66 -8.66
C ARG A 154 4.12 4.45 -9.57
N ILE A 155 3.11 3.61 -9.74
CA ILE A 155 3.14 2.45 -10.67
C ILE A 155 2.33 2.73 -11.95
N GLY A 156 1.88 3.97 -12.14
CA GLY A 156 1.02 4.38 -13.24
C GLY A 156 -0.35 3.67 -13.22
N LEU A 157 -0.89 3.44 -12.02
CA LEU A 157 -2.22 2.92 -11.77
C LEU A 157 -3.08 4.07 -11.23
N ARG A 158 -4.23 4.34 -11.86
CA ARG A 158 -5.24 5.31 -11.41
C ARG A 158 -6.48 4.55 -10.95
N ALA A 159 -7.36 5.17 -10.16
CA ALA A 159 -8.59 4.54 -9.66
C ALA A 159 -9.41 3.84 -10.77
N GLY A 160 -9.62 4.49 -11.93
CA GLY A 160 -10.33 3.86 -13.06
C GLY A 160 -9.66 2.59 -13.62
N LEU A 161 -8.34 2.41 -13.46
CA LEU A 161 -7.68 1.15 -13.81
C LEU A 161 -7.90 0.06 -12.77
N VAL A 162 -8.16 0.44 -11.52
CA VAL A 162 -8.59 -0.51 -10.47
C VAL A 162 -9.98 -1.02 -10.79
N GLU A 163 -10.92 -0.13 -11.14
CA GLU A 163 -12.26 -0.48 -11.61
C GLU A 163 -12.22 -1.40 -12.85
N GLU A 164 -11.37 -1.10 -13.84
CA GLU A 164 -11.15 -1.98 -15.00
C GLU A 164 -10.60 -3.35 -14.61
N GLY A 165 -9.72 -3.42 -13.60
CA GLY A 165 -9.23 -4.69 -13.06
C GLY A 165 -10.34 -5.52 -12.40
N ILE A 166 -11.20 -4.89 -11.59
CA ILE A 166 -12.37 -5.52 -10.97
C ILE A 166 -13.34 -6.04 -12.05
N ALA A 167 -13.67 -5.19 -13.03
CA ALA A 167 -14.54 -5.54 -14.15
C ALA A 167 -14.01 -6.77 -14.92
N LYS A 168 -12.69 -6.82 -15.17
CA LYS A 168 -12.03 -7.96 -15.82
C LYS A 168 -12.05 -9.21 -14.95
N ALA A 169 -11.77 -9.10 -13.65
CA ALA A 169 -11.71 -10.24 -12.75
C ALA A 169 -13.06 -10.98 -12.67
N PHE A 170 -14.16 -10.24 -12.66
CA PHE A 170 -15.50 -10.78 -12.40
C PHE A 170 -16.44 -10.74 -13.59
N GLY A 171 -15.95 -10.34 -14.78
CA GLY A 171 -16.75 -10.28 -16.00
C GLY A 171 -17.91 -9.29 -15.94
N ALA A 172 -17.80 -8.24 -15.11
CA ALA A 172 -18.83 -7.23 -14.94
C ALA A 172 -18.65 -6.06 -15.92
N PRO A 173 -19.73 -5.38 -16.35
CA PRO A 173 -19.61 -4.13 -17.10
C PRO A 173 -18.87 -3.07 -16.29
N LEU A 174 -17.86 -2.43 -16.88
CA LEU A 174 -17.08 -1.37 -16.21
C LEU A 174 -17.98 -0.25 -15.68
N ALA A 175 -19.00 0.14 -16.43
CA ALA A 175 -19.94 1.18 -16.03
C ALA A 175 -20.65 0.86 -14.70
N ASP A 176 -20.98 -0.41 -14.48
CA ASP A 176 -21.65 -0.85 -13.25
C ASP A 176 -20.68 -0.83 -12.07
N VAL A 177 -19.41 -1.24 -12.28
CA VAL A 177 -18.35 -1.15 -11.26
C VAL A 177 -18.08 0.30 -10.88
N SER A 178 -17.88 1.18 -11.85
CA SER A 178 -17.66 2.61 -11.62
C SER A 178 -18.86 3.25 -10.90
N TRP A 179 -20.09 2.89 -11.29
CA TRP A 179 -21.30 3.40 -10.66
C TRP A 179 -21.44 2.93 -9.20
N ALA A 180 -21.17 1.65 -8.93
CA ALA A 180 -21.17 1.09 -7.58
C ALA A 180 -20.10 1.75 -6.69
N GLY A 181 -18.88 1.91 -7.21
CA GLY A 181 -17.79 2.59 -6.49
C GLY A 181 -18.12 4.05 -6.16
N MET A 182 -18.71 4.78 -7.11
CA MET A 182 -19.15 6.15 -6.89
C MET A 182 -20.28 6.24 -5.83
N LEU A 183 -21.26 5.33 -5.89
CA LEU A 183 -22.41 5.34 -4.99
C LEU A 183 -22.03 4.97 -3.55
N THR A 184 -21.12 4.01 -3.40
CA THR A 184 -20.71 3.50 -2.08
C THR A 184 -19.53 4.28 -1.50
N GLY A 185 -18.72 4.94 -2.32
CA GLY A 185 -17.43 5.49 -1.91
C GLY A 185 -16.44 4.40 -1.51
N ASP A 186 -16.60 3.18 -2.02
CA ASP A 186 -15.78 2.03 -1.70
C ASP A 186 -15.60 1.18 -2.97
N LEU A 187 -14.36 0.92 -3.36
CA LEU A 187 -14.07 0.00 -4.47
C LEU A 187 -13.86 -1.44 -4.00
N GLY A 188 -13.80 -1.64 -2.68
CA GLY A 188 -13.78 -2.96 -2.08
C GLY A 188 -15.16 -3.56 -1.90
#